data_AF-A0A1G7WRS3-F1
#
_entry.id   AF-A0A1G7WRS3-F1
#
_cell.length_a   1.000
_cell.length_b   1.000
_cell.length_c   1.000
_cell.angle_alpha   90.00
_cell.angle_beta   90.00
_cell.angle_gamma   90.00
#
_symmetry.space_group_name_H-M   'P 1'
#
loop_
_entity.id
_entity.type
_entity.pdbx_description
1 polymer ?
#
loop_
_entity_poly.entity_id
_entity_poly.type
_entity_poly.pdbx_seq_one_letter_code
_entity_poly.pdbx_strand_id
1 'polypeptide(L)'
;MKKWLSVLFVALTLTACASNTAGLRIDGATQTVLFGDNVLGSRLKIDSIATTQVDGHARGVVRLASQYSGDLHIQYRFYWYDDQGLEVNLKQGPWRQAVIRGMETMAISEVSINPNGKHFRVQVRELDE
;
A
#
# COMPACT_ATOMS: atom_id res chain seq x y z
N MET A 1 -39.30 26.70 26.28
CA MET A 1 -38.29 25.67 26.63
C MET A 1 -38.21 24.51 25.61
N LYS A 2 -39.30 24.12 24.94
CA LYS A 2 -39.33 22.97 24.00
C LYS A 2 -38.66 23.19 22.63
N LYS A 3 -38.51 24.44 22.18
CA LYS A 3 -37.85 24.80 20.90
C LYS A 3 -36.33 24.72 20.93
N TRP A 4 -35.72 24.79 22.13
CA TRP A 4 -34.26 24.66 22.30
C TRP A 4 -33.79 23.20 22.28
N LEU A 5 -34.65 22.26 22.68
CA LEU A 5 -34.36 20.83 22.59
C LEU A 5 -34.26 20.34 21.14
N SER A 6 -35.02 20.92 20.21
CA SER A 6 -34.98 20.54 18.79
C SER A 6 -33.70 21.01 18.08
N VAL A 7 -33.08 22.11 18.52
CA VAL A 7 -31.82 22.61 17.95
C VAL A 7 -30.63 21.76 18.39
N LEU A 8 -30.66 21.26 19.63
CA LEU A 8 -29.59 20.41 20.17
C LEU A 8 -29.53 19.03 19.48
N PHE A 9 -30.67 18.51 19.02
CA PHE A 9 -30.73 17.22 18.33
C PHE A 9 -30.19 17.27 16.89
N VAL A 10 -30.29 18.42 16.21
CA VAL A 10 -29.73 18.64 14.86
C VAL A 10 -28.21 18.85 14.91
N ALA A 11 -27.67 19.41 16.00
CA ALA A 11 -26.23 19.57 16.15
C ALA A 11 -25.50 18.22 16.37
N LEU A 12 -26.19 17.20 16.87
CA LEU A 12 -25.61 15.90 17.20
C LEU A 12 -25.48 14.94 16.00
N THR A 13 -26.07 15.27 14.85
CA THR A 13 -26.02 14.42 13.64
C THR A 13 -24.82 14.70 12.74
N LEU A 14 -23.96 15.66 13.10
CA LEU A 14 -22.76 16.03 12.32
C LEU A 14 -21.51 15.17 12.66
N THR A 15 -21.60 14.22 13.59
CA THR A 15 -20.50 13.28 13.86
C THR A 15 -20.66 12.01 13.03
N ALA A 16 -20.64 12.14 11.71
CA ALA A 16 -20.55 11.01 10.80
C ALA A 16 -19.27 11.13 9.95
N CYS A 17 -18.48 10.07 10.01
CA CYS A 17 -17.27 9.81 9.21
C CYS A 17 -15.95 10.40 9.76
N ALA A 18 -15.45 9.80 10.84
CA ALA A 18 -14.01 9.59 10.94
C ALA A 18 -13.69 8.30 10.17
N SER A 19 -13.48 8.41 8.86
CA SER A 19 -12.86 7.34 8.08
C SER A 19 -11.49 7.11 8.67
N ASN A 20 -11.16 5.88 9.10
CA ASN A 20 -9.79 5.51 9.50
C ASN A 20 -8.85 5.97 8.38
N THR A 21 -8.14 7.08 8.60
CA THR A 21 -7.18 7.58 7.63
C THR A 21 -5.98 6.66 7.73
N ALA A 22 -5.94 5.70 6.81
CA ALA A 22 -4.77 4.92 6.47
C ALA A 22 -3.52 5.78 6.64
N GLY A 23 -2.65 5.41 7.58
CA GLY A 23 -1.38 6.08 7.74
C GLY A 23 -0.50 5.84 6.54
N LEU A 24 -0.42 6.82 5.64
CA LEU A 24 0.53 6.75 4.53
C LEU A 24 1.95 6.92 5.10
N ARG A 25 2.74 5.84 5.04
CA ARG A 25 4.20 5.94 5.06
C ARG A 25 4.70 5.83 3.63
N ILE A 26 5.69 6.65 3.28
CA ILE A 26 6.33 6.71 1.96
C ILE A 26 7.82 6.50 2.17
N ASP A 27 8.39 5.54 1.45
CA ASP A 27 9.83 5.30 1.41
C ASP A 27 10.32 5.26 -0.05
N GLY A 28 11.29 6.12 -0.38
CA GLY A 28 12.01 6.17 -1.67
C GLY A 28 11.70 7.39 -2.56
N ALA A 29 12.68 7.80 -3.39
CA ALA A 29 12.60 9.00 -4.25
C ALA A 29 11.92 8.75 -5.61
N THR A 30 12.12 7.57 -6.21
CA THR A 30 11.51 7.16 -7.50
C THR A 30 10.70 5.87 -7.41
N GLN A 31 10.91 5.09 -6.35
CA GLN A 31 10.06 3.96 -5.98
C GLN A 31 9.39 4.29 -4.66
N THR A 32 8.13 3.93 -4.51
CA THR A 32 7.36 4.24 -3.30
C THR A 32 6.62 3.01 -2.81
N VAL A 33 6.68 2.73 -1.52
CA VAL A 33 5.84 1.72 -0.86
C VAL A 33 4.83 2.45 0.02
N LEU A 34 3.55 2.10 -0.10
CA LEU A 34 2.45 2.64 0.68
C LEU A 34 1.81 1.53 1.52
N PHE A 35 1.66 1.77 2.82
CA PHE A 35 0.90 0.89 3.71
C PHE A 35 -0.55 1.39 3.85
N GLY A 36 -1.49 0.44 3.87
CA GLY A 36 -2.93 0.69 3.95
C GLY A 36 -3.39 1.19 5.32
N ASP A 37 -2.56 1.09 6.35
CA ASP A 37 -2.81 1.65 7.67
C ASP A 37 -1.51 1.78 8.49
N ASN A 38 -1.60 2.49 9.62
CA ASN A 38 -0.47 2.72 10.52
C ASN A 38 -0.01 1.45 11.27
N VAL A 39 -0.93 0.53 11.56
CA VAL A 39 -0.63 -0.69 12.31
C VAL A 39 0.24 -1.59 11.46
N LEU A 40 -0.17 -1.88 10.21
CA LEU A 40 0.63 -2.65 9.27
C LEU A 40 1.96 -1.96 8.98
N GLY A 41 1.94 -0.64 8.74
CA GLY A 41 3.16 0.15 8.52
C GLY A 41 4.10 0.20 9.72
N SER A 42 3.62 -0.08 10.94
CA SER A 42 4.46 -0.21 12.15
C SER A 42 5.02 -1.62 12.34
N ARG A 43 4.42 -2.63 11.69
CA ARG A 43 4.83 -4.04 11.78
C ARG A 43 5.74 -4.47 10.64
N LEU A 44 5.81 -3.71 9.56
CA LEU A 44 6.65 -3.99 8.39
C LEU A 44 7.71 -2.91 8.22
N LYS A 45 8.97 -3.35 8.14
CA LYS A 45 10.10 -2.51 7.74
C LYS A 45 10.45 -2.82 6.29
N ILE A 46 10.67 -1.78 5.49
CA ILE A 46 11.25 -1.96 4.15
C ILE A 46 12.75 -2.19 4.32
N ASP A 47 13.18 -3.41 4.01
CA ASP A 47 14.57 -3.83 4.10
C ASP A 47 15.37 -3.35 2.89
N SER A 48 14.80 -3.50 1.69
CA SER A 48 15.38 -2.96 0.45
C SER A 48 14.35 -2.84 -0.66
N ILE A 49 14.66 -1.96 -1.62
CA ILE A 49 13.92 -1.77 -2.86
C ILE A 49 14.93 -1.91 -4.00
N ALA A 50 14.59 -2.70 -5.01
CA ALA A 50 15.42 -2.89 -6.19
C ALA A 50 14.58 -2.92 -7.46
N THR A 51 15.17 -2.46 -8.55
CA THR A 51 14.64 -2.62 -9.90
C THR A 51 15.65 -3.43 -10.71
N THR A 52 15.21 -4.53 -11.31
CA THR A 52 16.02 -5.34 -12.23
C THR A 52 15.35 -5.41 -13.60
N GLN A 53 16.00 -6.03 -14.59
CA GLN A 53 15.43 -6.21 -15.93
C GLN A 53 15.13 -7.70 -16.18
N VAL A 54 13.98 -8.00 -16.77
CA VAL A 54 13.57 -9.33 -17.24
C VAL A 54 12.97 -9.16 -18.63
N ASP A 55 13.58 -9.78 -19.65
CA ASP A 55 13.12 -9.73 -21.04
C ASP A 55 12.79 -8.31 -21.55
N GLY A 56 13.67 -7.35 -21.24
CA GLY A 56 13.50 -5.94 -21.63
C GLY A 56 12.54 -5.13 -20.76
N HIS A 57 11.82 -5.77 -19.82
CA HIS A 57 10.87 -5.13 -18.92
C HIS A 57 11.47 -4.92 -17.53
N ALA A 58 11.06 -3.84 -16.85
CA ALA A 58 11.48 -3.60 -15.48
C ALA A 58 10.79 -4.58 -14.52
N ARG A 59 11.54 -5.08 -13.54
CA ARG A 59 11.05 -5.88 -12.44
C ARG A 59 11.30 -5.16 -11.12
N GLY A 60 10.23 -4.80 -10.43
CA GLY A 60 10.30 -4.18 -9.11
C GLY A 60 10.35 -5.26 -8.05
N VAL A 61 11.25 -5.12 -7.08
CA VAL A 61 11.41 -6.03 -5.93
C VAL A 61 11.42 -5.19 -4.66
N VAL A 62 10.56 -5.53 -3.71
CA VAL A 62 10.52 -4.92 -2.38
C VAL A 62 10.71 -6.02 -1.35
N ARG A 63 11.73 -5.90 -0.50
CA ARG A 63 11.94 -6.78 0.65
C ARG A 63 11.30 -6.16 1.88
N LEU A 64 10.36 -6.89 2.47
CA LEU A 64 9.62 -6.51 3.66
C LEU A 64 10.05 -7.40 4.82
N ALA A 65 10.57 -6.80 5.87
CA ALA A 65 10.93 -7.47 7.12
C ALA A 65 9.81 -7.27 8.15
N SER A 66 9.29 -8.36 8.69
CA SER A 66 8.34 -8.35 9.79
C SER A 66 9.05 -7.97 11.09
N GLN A 67 8.49 -6.98 11.78
CA GLN A 67 8.83 -6.58 13.15
C GLN A 67 7.81 -7.15 14.15
N TYR A 68 6.91 -8.02 13.69
CA TYR A 68 5.87 -8.65 14.47
C TYR A 68 6.15 -10.16 14.62
N SER A 69 5.82 -10.73 15.78
CA SER A 69 6.08 -12.14 16.08
C SER A 69 5.05 -13.09 15.48
N GLY A 70 3.87 -12.60 15.09
CA GLY A 70 2.84 -13.38 14.40
C GLY A 70 2.91 -13.24 12.89
N ASP A 71 2.05 -14.00 12.21
CA ASP A 71 1.94 -13.96 10.75
C ASP A 71 1.14 -12.75 10.29
N LEU A 72 1.59 -12.14 9.19
CA LEU A 72 0.92 -11.01 8.53
C LEU A 72 0.35 -11.47 7.19
N HIS A 73 -0.97 -11.50 7.10
CA HIS A 73 -1.69 -11.78 5.87
C HIS A 73 -1.90 -10.46 5.14
N ILE A 74 -1.26 -10.29 4.00
CA ILE A 74 -1.28 -9.03 3.25
C ILE A 74 -1.81 -9.22 1.83
N GLN A 75 -2.35 -8.14 1.30
CA GLN A 75 -2.52 -7.94 -0.13
C GLN A 75 -1.58 -6.84 -0.62
N TYR A 76 -1.02 -7.01 -1.81
CA TYR A 76 -0.18 -6.01 -2.43
C TYR A 76 -0.45 -5.86 -3.93
N ARG A 77 -0.12 -4.68 -4.46
CA ARG A 77 -0.27 -4.36 -5.89
C ARG A 77 0.78 -3.35 -6.34
N PHE A 78 1.38 -3.61 -7.50
CA PHE A 78 2.30 -2.67 -8.13
C PHE A 78 1.56 -1.77 -9.13
N TYR A 79 2.01 -0.52 -9.17
CA TYR A 79 1.63 0.50 -10.14
C TYR A 79 2.90 0.92 -10.87
N TRP A 80 2.85 0.99 -12.19
CA TRP A 80 4.01 1.27 -13.02
C TRP A 80 3.91 2.64 -13.66
N TYR A 81 5.03 3.34 -13.73
CA TYR A 81 5.15 4.68 -14.29
C TYR A 81 6.30 4.75 -15.29
N ASP A 82 6.14 5.59 -16.31
CA ASP A 82 7.24 5.94 -17.22
C ASP A 82 8.20 6.97 -16.60
N ASP A 83 9.24 7.34 -17.35
CA ASP A 83 10.24 8.33 -16.92
C ASP A 83 9.66 9.74 -16.70
N GLN A 84 8.43 10.01 -17.18
CA GLN A 84 7.72 11.27 -16.96
C GLN A 84 6.77 11.21 -15.75
N GLY A 85 6.69 10.05 -15.08
CA GLY A 85 5.81 9.83 -13.93
C GLY A 85 4.36 9.55 -14.31
N LEU A 86 4.07 9.24 -15.57
CA LEU A 86 2.71 8.88 -16.03
C LEU A 86 2.47 7.39 -15.79
N GLU A 87 1.30 7.04 -15.27
CA GLU A 87 0.94 5.63 -15.05
C GLU A 87 0.77 4.92 -16.39
N VAL A 88 1.52 3.84 -16.61
CA VAL A 88 1.56 3.11 -17.89
C VAL A 88 0.65 1.87 -17.92
N ASN A 89 0.02 1.55 -16.79
CA ASN A 89 -0.91 0.43 -16.67
C ASN A 89 -2.27 0.79 -17.29
N LEU A 90 -2.54 0.31 -18.51
CA LEU A 90 -3.85 0.50 -19.18
C LEU A 90 -5.01 -0.17 -18.42
N LYS A 91 -4.71 -1.24 -17.66
CA LYS A 91 -5.63 -1.92 -16.76
C LYS A 91 -4.89 -2.28 -15.47
N GLN A 92 -5.50 -1.98 -14.33
CA GLN A 92 -4.91 -2.33 -13.04
C GLN A 92 -4.81 -3.86 -12.88
N GLY A 93 -3.62 -4.33 -12.50
CA GLY A 93 -3.41 -5.72 -12.12
C GLY A 93 -4.24 -6.11 -10.88
N PRO A 94 -4.49 -7.41 -10.65
CA PRO A 94 -5.21 -7.85 -9.46
C PRO A 94 -4.41 -7.55 -8.18
N TRP A 95 -5.09 -7.53 -7.04
CA TRP A 95 -4.39 -7.61 -5.75
C TRP A 95 -3.79 -9.02 -5.61
N ARG A 96 -2.54 -9.12 -5.18
CA ARG A 96 -1.88 -10.38 -4.89
C ARG A 96 -1.80 -10.59 -3.39
N GLN A 97 -2.04 -11.82 -2.94
CA GLN A 97 -1.95 -12.18 -1.53
C GLN A 97 -0.55 -12.72 -1.19
N ALA A 98 -0.10 -12.47 0.04
CA ALA A 98 1.10 -13.05 0.62
C ALA A 98 0.94 -13.21 2.13
N VAL A 99 1.69 -14.14 2.70
CA VAL A 99 1.81 -14.31 4.16
C VAL A 99 3.28 -14.08 4.51
N ILE A 100 3.56 -13.05 5.32
CA ILE A 100 4.89 -12.80 5.87
C ILE A 100 4.89 -13.38 7.28
N ARG A 101 5.74 -14.38 7.54
CA ARG A 101 5.77 -15.02 8.85
C ARG A 101 6.38 -14.11 9.91
N GLY A 102 6.13 -14.45 11.17
CA GLY A 102 6.71 -13.73 12.32
C GLY A 102 8.23 -13.59 12.21
N MET A 103 8.72 -12.36 12.35
CA MET A 103 10.15 -11.99 12.24
C MET A 103 10.84 -12.37 10.93
N GLU A 104 10.08 -12.76 9.89
CA GLU A 104 10.62 -13.13 8.58
C GLU A 104 10.89 -11.91 7.70
N THR A 105 11.80 -12.05 6.74
CA THR A 105 11.90 -11.12 5.60
C THR A 105 11.44 -11.78 4.31
N MET A 106 10.40 -11.24 3.69
CA MET A 106 9.83 -11.72 2.43
C MET A 106 10.04 -10.71 1.30
N ALA A 107 10.34 -11.20 0.09
CA ALA A 107 10.38 -10.37 -1.11
C ALA A 107 9.06 -10.47 -1.88
N ILE A 108 8.45 -9.32 -2.18
CA ILE A 108 7.37 -9.19 -3.16
C ILE A 108 7.93 -8.60 -4.45
N SER A 109 7.44 -9.04 -5.60
CA SER A 109 7.94 -8.53 -6.88
C SER A 109 6.92 -8.57 -8.00
N GLU A 110 7.02 -7.66 -8.97
CA GLU A 110 6.24 -7.66 -10.22
C GLU A 110 7.13 -7.31 -11.40
N VAL A 111 6.80 -7.79 -12.58
CA VAL A 111 7.39 -7.36 -13.85
C VAL A 111 6.39 -6.44 -14.54
N SER A 112 6.85 -5.29 -15.04
CA SER A 112 5.99 -4.40 -15.81
C SER A 112 5.57 -5.07 -17.11
N ILE A 113 4.28 -5.02 -17.42
CA ILE A 113 3.76 -5.49 -18.71
C ILE A 113 4.06 -4.47 -19.81
N ASN A 114 4.16 -3.19 -19.44
CA ASN A 114 4.47 -2.13 -20.38
C ASN A 114 5.99 -1.90 -20.40
N PRO A 115 6.67 -1.99 -21.56
CA PRO A 115 8.13 -1.80 -21.65
C PRO A 115 8.60 -0.40 -21.21
N ASN A 116 7.69 0.59 -21.25
CA ASN A 116 7.96 1.94 -20.78
C ASN A 116 7.82 2.09 -19.25
N GLY A 117 7.32 1.08 -18.53
CA GLY A 117 7.27 1.11 -17.08
C GLY A 117 8.67 0.99 -16.48
N LYS A 118 9.20 2.09 -15.94
CA LYS A 118 10.55 2.18 -15.34
C LYS A 118 10.52 2.40 -13.84
N HIS A 119 9.51 3.12 -13.35
CA HIS A 119 9.32 3.42 -11.94
C HIS A 119 8.08 2.71 -11.42
N PHE A 120 8.01 2.48 -10.10
CA PHE A 120 6.87 1.81 -9.52
C PHE A 120 6.49 2.33 -8.15
N ARG A 121 5.21 2.15 -7.84
CA ARG A 121 4.66 2.26 -6.49
C ARG A 121 4.06 0.92 -6.10
N VAL A 122 4.28 0.48 -4.87
CA VAL A 122 3.62 -0.69 -4.29
C VAL A 122 2.64 -0.24 -3.23
N GLN A 123 1.40 -0.68 -3.31
CA GLN A 123 0.46 -0.59 -2.20
C GLN A 123 0.42 -1.92 -1.48
N VAL A 124 0.46 -1.89 -0.14
CA VAL A 124 0.39 -3.05 0.74
C VAL A 124 -0.70 -2.79 1.77
N ARG A 125 -1.64 -3.72 1.93
CA ARG A 125 -2.72 -3.64 2.92
C ARG A 125 -2.90 -4.98 3.63
N GLU A 126 -3.53 -4.98 4.78
CA GLU A 126 -3.95 -6.21 5.44
C GLU A 126 -4.97 -6.94 4.57
N LEU A 127 -4.96 -8.28 4.63
CA LEU A 127 -6.00 -9.08 4.01
C LEU A 127 -7.23 -9.02 4.92
N ASP A 128 -8.28 -8.31 4.48
CA ASP A 128 -9.58 -8.36 5.16
C ASP A 128 -10.08 -9.82 5.19
N GLU A 129 -10.40 -10.33 6.39
CA GLU A 129 -11.04 -11.64 6.60
C GLU A 129 -12.50 -11.69 6.12
#